data_AF-A0A836V241-F1
#
_entry.id   AF-A0A836V241-F1
#
_cell.length_a   1.000
_cell.length_b   1.000
_cell.length_c   1.000
_cell.angle_alpha   90.00
_cell.angle_beta   90.00
_cell.angle_gamma   90.00
#
_symmetry.space_group_name_H-M   'P 1'
#
loop_
_entity.id
_entity.type
_entity.pdbx_description
1 polymer ?
#
loop_
_entity_poly.entity_id
_entity_poly.type
_entity_poly.pdbx_seq_one_letter_code
_entity_poly.pdbx_strand_id
1 'polypeptide(L)'
;MLELLIMLIGSHFICDYVLQTDAIATGKNRLLDPAKFGVNWYYWMTSHAVTHGFGVGIITGSVWFGLAEFVAHWLIDTGKCEKYYGLHIDQSLHLVFKVWIVYAYIS
;
A
#
# COMPACT_ATOMS: atom_id res chain seq x y z
N MET A 1 -13.11 -12.79 11.87
CA MET A 1 -12.72 -13.01 10.45
C MET A 1 -13.19 -11.88 9.57
N LEU A 2 -14.52 -11.69 9.47
CA LEU A 2 -15.08 -10.56 8.72
C LEU A 2 -14.66 -9.20 9.28
N GLU A 3 -14.67 -9.03 10.61
CA GLU A 3 -14.24 -7.79 11.27
C GLU A 3 -12.78 -7.44 10.95
N LEU A 4 -11.85 -8.40 11.06
CA LEU A 4 -10.45 -8.20 10.70
C LEU A 4 -10.30 -7.78 9.24
N LEU A 5 -10.99 -8.47 8.32
CA LEU A 5 -10.97 -8.11 6.90
C LEU A 5 -11.47 -6.68 6.67
N ILE A 6 -12.59 -6.31 7.28
CA ILE A 6 -13.17 -4.96 7.17
C ILE A 6 -12.19 -3.91 7.72
N MET A 7 -11.53 -4.18 8.86
CA MET A 7 -10.55 -3.28 9.45
C MET A 7 -9.33 -3.08 8.53
N LEU A 8 -8.81 -4.16 7.94
CA LEU A 8 -7.68 -4.08 7.01
C LEU A 8 -8.04 -3.34 5.71
N ILE A 9 -9.23 -3.57 5.17
CA ILE A 9 -9.75 -2.83 4.01
C ILE A 9 -9.95 -1.35 4.35
N GLY A 10 -10.52 -1.05 5.53
CA GLY A 10 -10.68 0.32 6.01
C GLY A 10 -9.35 1.04 6.16
N SER A 11 -8.34 0.37 6.74
CA SER A 11 -6.98 0.89 6.83
C SER A 11 -6.37 1.18 5.47
N HIS A 12 -6.56 0.28 4.50
CA HIS A 12 -6.11 0.49 3.13
C HIS A 12 -6.70 1.77 2.54
N PHE A 13 -8.01 1.95 2.62
CA PHE A 13 -8.67 3.15 2.09
C PHE A 13 -8.29 4.43 2.81
N ILE A 14 -8.10 4.39 4.14
CA ILE A 14 -7.59 5.54 4.89
C ILE A 14 -6.21 5.95 4.35
N CYS A 15 -5.31 4.99 4.16
CA CYS A 15 -3.96 5.29 3.70
C CYS A 15 -3.96 5.80 2.24
N ASP A 16 -4.73 5.18 1.34
CA ASP A 16 -4.74 5.50 -0.10
C ASP A 16 -5.51 6.77 -0.48
N TYR A 17 -6.57 7.10 0.26
CA TYR A 17 -7.50 8.17 -0.14
C TYR A 17 -7.59 9.32 0.87
N VAL A 18 -7.28 9.08 2.15
CA VAL A 18 -7.36 10.13 3.20
C VAL A 18 -5.97 10.69 3.51
N LEU A 19 -4.97 9.82 3.68
CA LEU A 19 -3.62 10.23 4.07
C LEU A 19 -2.71 10.51 2.87
N GLN A 20 -2.99 9.89 1.72
CA GLN A 20 -2.22 10.14 0.51
C GLN A 20 -2.59 11.49 -0.11
N THR A 21 -1.61 12.39 -0.19
CA THR A 21 -1.75 13.66 -0.91
C THR A 21 -1.45 13.47 -2.41
N ASP A 22 -1.86 14.43 -3.23
CA ASP A 22 -1.52 14.46 -4.67
C ASP A 22 0.00 14.43 -4.91
N ALA A 23 0.77 15.01 -4.00
CA ALA A 23 2.23 14.99 -4.04
C ALA A 23 2.78 13.57 -3.84
N ILE A 24 2.23 12.79 -2.90
CA ILE A 24 2.62 11.38 -2.70
C ILE A 24 2.17 10.55 -3.90
N ALA A 25 0.92 10.70 -4.33
CA ALA A 25 0.34 9.94 -5.43
C ALA A 25 1.13 10.11 -6.74
N THR A 26 1.61 11.33 -7.00
CA THR A 26 2.43 11.64 -8.18
C THR A 26 3.90 11.34 -7.94
N GLY A 27 4.43 11.71 -6.77
CA GLY A 27 5.85 11.60 -6.43
C GLY A 27 6.35 10.18 -6.30
N LYS A 28 5.48 9.21 -5.98
CA LYS A 28 5.85 7.79 -5.93
C LYS A 28 6.13 7.18 -7.32
N ASN A 29 5.76 7.86 -8.41
CA ASN A 29 5.95 7.34 -9.75
C ASN A 29 7.38 7.58 -10.27
N ARG A 30 8.16 6.49 -10.44
CA ARG A 30 9.52 6.51 -11.01
C ARG A 30 9.63 7.12 -12.40
N LEU A 31 8.57 7.05 -13.20
CA LEU A 31 8.57 7.56 -14.58
C LEU A 31 8.42 9.08 -14.64
N LEU A 32 8.14 9.74 -13.51
CA LEU A 32 8.03 11.19 -13.42
C LEU A 32 9.32 11.79 -12.88
N ASP A 33 9.63 13.01 -13.32
CA ASP A 33 10.87 13.70 -12.95
C ASP A 33 10.95 13.93 -11.42
N PRO A 34 11.97 13.37 -10.74
CA PRO A 34 12.20 13.57 -9.31
C PRO A 34 12.32 15.04 -8.90
N ALA A 35 12.80 15.91 -9.80
CA ALA A 35 13.02 17.32 -9.52
C ALA A 35 11.74 18.07 -9.13
N LYS A 36 10.56 17.52 -9.47
CA LYS A 36 9.26 18.13 -9.18
C LYS A 36 8.87 18.08 -7.69
N PHE A 37 9.41 17.13 -6.92
CA PHE A 37 8.95 16.85 -5.54
C PHE A 37 10.06 16.92 -4.49
N GLY A 38 11.23 17.45 -4.83
CA GLY A 38 12.34 17.71 -3.89
C GLY A 38 13.13 16.47 -3.43
N VAL A 39 12.52 15.28 -3.42
CA VAL A 39 13.17 14.00 -3.14
C VAL A 39 12.86 12.97 -4.22
N ASN A 40 13.71 11.95 -4.31
CA ASN A 40 13.56 10.88 -5.29
C ASN A 40 12.30 10.02 -5.05
N TRP A 41 11.73 9.44 -6.10
CA TRP A 41 10.46 8.72 -6.09
C TRP A 41 10.39 7.61 -5.04
N TYR A 42 11.50 6.95 -4.75
CA TYR A 42 11.54 5.86 -3.79
C TYR A 42 11.26 6.33 -2.36
N TYR A 43 11.56 7.58 -2.00
CA TYR A 43 11.15 8.12 -0.69
C TYR A 43 9.63 8.25 -0.58
N TRP A 44 8.97 8.67 -1.66
CA TRP A 44 7.50 8.75 -1.72
C TRP A 44 6.87 7.36 -1.72
N MET A 45 7.37 6.45 -2.55
CA MET A 45 6.87 5.08 -2.62
C MET A 45 7.06 4.33 -1.30
N THR A 46 8.26 4.39 -0.72
CA THR A 46 8.55 3.70 0.54
C THR A 46 7.77 4.29 1.70
N SER A 47 7.65 5.62 1.82
CA SER A 47 6.85 6.22 2.89
C SER A 47 5.37 5.86 2.80
N HIS A 48 4.81 5.86 1.58
CA HIS A 48 3.46 5.41 1.33
C HIS A 48 3.27 3.93 1.70
N ALA A 49 4.07 3.03 1.14
CA ALA A 49 3.94 1.60 1.41
C ALA A 49 4.19 1.24 2.89
N VAL A 50 5.13 1.92 3.57
CA VAL A 50 5.36 1.74 5.02
C VAL A 50 4.14 2.19 5.82
N THR A 51 3.43 3.23 5.40
CA THR A 51 2.19 3.68 6.07
C THR A 51 1.11 2.61 6.02
N HIS A 52 0.96 1.91 4.89
CA HIS A 52 0.06 0.76 4.77
C HIS A 52 0.52 -0.41 5.67
N GLY A 53 1.81 -0.74 5.62
CA GLY A 53 2.40 -1.76 6.49
C GLY A 53 2.21 -1.47 7.98
N PHE A 54 2.32 -0.21 8.38
CA PHE A 54 2.08 0.24 9.75
C PHE A 54 0.61 0.04 10.16
N GLY A 55 -0.35 0.42 9.31
CA GLY A 55 -1.78 0.19 9.57
C GLY A 55 -2.11 -1.29 9.77
N VAL A 56 -1.59 -2.16 8.89
CA VAL A 56 -1.74 -3.61 9.03
C VAL A 56 -1.06 -4.13 10.30
N GLY A 57 0.15 -3.67 10.60
CA GLY A 57 0.89 -4.08 11.79
C GLY A 57 0.18 -3.71 13.10
N ILE A 58 -0.44 -2.54 13.18
CA ILE A 58 -1.27 -2.13 14.32
C ILE A 58 -2.48 -3.05 14.46
N ILE A 59 -3.23 -3.25 13.38
CA ILE A 59 -4.50 -3.99 13.42
C ILE A 59 -4.28 -5.46 13.76
N THR A 60 -3.21 -6.06 13.22
CA THR A 60 -2.87 -7.47 13.46
C THR A 60 -2.03 -7.68 14.72
N GLY A 61 -1.45 -6.62 15.29
CA GLY A 61 -0.47 -6.73 16.38
C GLY A 61 0.84 -7.41 15.99
N SER A 62 1.14 -7.54 14.69
CA SER A 62 2.30 -8.30 14.19
C SER A 62 3.14 -7.48 13.22
N VAL A 63 4.41 -7.28 13.59
CA VAL A 63 5.39 -6.60 12.72
C VAL A 63 5.62 -7.34 11.40
N TRP A 64 5.47 -8.67 11.40
CA TRP A 64 5.67 -9.49 10.20
C TRP A 64 4.56 -9.31 9.17
N PHE A 65 3.30 -9.20 9.61
CA PHE A 65 2.20 -8.87 8.69
C PHE A 65 2.32 -7.44 8.16
N GLY A 66 2.76 -6.49 9.00
CA GLY A 66 3.08 -5.14 8.54
C GLY A 66 4.20 -5.11 7.50
N LEU A 67 5.26 -5.89 7.68
CA LEU A 67 6.36 -6.01 6.72
C LEU A 67 5.89 -6.65 5.41
N ALA A 68 5.04 -7.68 5.48
CA ALA A 68 4.46 -8.34 4.31
C ALA A 68 3.60 -7.36 3.49
N GLU A 69 2.73 -6.59 4.15
CA GLU A 69 1.96 -5.53 3.51
C GLU A 69 2.88 -4.48 2.89
N PHE A 70 3.89 -3.98 3.60
CA PHE A 70 4.84 -3.01 3.05
C PHE A 70 5.44 -3.50 1.72
N VAL A 71 5.98 -4.72 1.69
CA VAL A 71 6.62 -5.27 0.49
C VAL A 71 5.60 -5.45 -0.64
N ALA A 72 4.44 -6.07 -0.36
CA ALA A 72 3.42 -6.28 -1.37
C ALA A 72 2.88 -4.96 -1.93
N HIS A 73 2.59 -4.00 -1.06
CA HIS A 73 2.06 -2.70 -1.43
C HIS A 73 3.04 -1.94 -2.32
N TRP A 74 4.32 -1.93 -1.94
CA TRP A 74 5.39 -1.29 -2.72
C TRP A 74 5.48 -1.88 -4.13
N LEU A 75 5.40 -3.21 -4.27
CA LEU A 75 5.46 -3.89 -5.57
C LEU A 75 4.22 -3.63 -6.43
N ILE A 76 3.02 -3.66 -5.83
CA ILE A 76 1.76 -3.41 -6.54
C ILE A 76 1.75 -1.98 -7.08
N ASP A 77 2.08 -1.01 -6.23
CA ASP A 77 2.10 0.39 -6.63
C ASP A 77 3.17 0.70 -7.67
N THR A 78 4.34 0.05 -7.56
CA THR A 78 5.38 0.14 -8.58
C THR A 78 4.87 -0.36 -9.93
N GLY A 79 4.18 -1.51 -9.95
CA GLY A 79 3.58 -2.06 -11.17
C GLY A 79 2.53 -1.13 -11.79
N LYS A 80 1.68 -0.49 -10.98
CA LYS A 80 0.75 0.56 -11.43
C LYS A 80 1.50 1.75 -12.01
N CYS A 81 2.48 2.30 -11.30
CA CYS A 81 3.26 3.47 -11.73
C CYS A 81 4.03 3.22 -13.03
N GLU A 82 4.53 1.99 -13.22
CA GLU A 82 5.21 1.53 -14.43
C GLU A 82 4.26 1.16 -15.58
N LYS A 83 2.95 1.34 -15.37
CA LYS A 83 1.89 1.09 -16.36
C LYS A 83 1.74 -0.38 -16.78
N TYR A 84 2.13 -1.34 -15.94
CA TYR A 84 1.83 -2.75 -16.17
C TYR A 84 0.33 -3.04 -16.07
N TYR A 85 -0.39 -2.26 -15.29
CA TYR A 85 -1.84 -2.34 -15.16
C TYR A 85 -2.45 -1.03 -14.68
N GLY A 86 -3.79 -0.93 -14.78
CA GLY A 86 -4.55 0.24 -14.37
C GLY A 86 -5.07 0.17 -12.92
N LEU A 87 -5.79 1.23 -12.52
CA LEU A 87 -6.28 1.44 -11.15
C LEU A 87 -7.19 0.32 -10.63
N HIS A 88 -8.04 -0.27 -11.50
CA HIS A 88 -8.93 -1.36 -11.06
C HIS A 88 -8.16 -2.62 -10.66
N ILE A 89 -7.11 -2.96 -11.40
CA ILE A 89 -6.26 -4.12 -11.10
C ILE A 89 -5.44 -3.83 -9.84
N ASP A 90 -4.88 -2.63 -9.73
CA ASP A 90 -4.17 -2.16 -8.54
C ASP A 90 -5.00 -2.33 -7.25
N GLN A 91 -6.21 -1.77 -7.20
CA GLN A 91 -7.08 -1.88 -6.03
C GLN A 91 -7.51 -3.33 -5.77
N SER A 92 -7.73 -4.12 -6.82
CA SER A 92 -8.06 -5.55 -6.67
C SER A 92 -6.91 -6.34 -6.04
N LEU A 93 -5.67 -6.11 -6.48
CA LEU A 93 -4.47 -6.75 -5.93
C LEU A 93 -4.29 -6.40 -4.46
N HIS A 94 -4.50 -5.13 -4.10
CA HIS A 94 -4.47 -4.70 -2.71
C HIS A 94 -5.49 -5.47 -1.87
N LEU A 95 -6.77 -5.49 -2.27
CA LEU A 95 -7.82 -6.20 -1.52
C LEU A 95 -7.58 -7.71 -1.43
N VAL A 96 -7.12 -8.35 -2.51
CA VAL A 96 -6.75 -9.78 -2.51
C VAL A 96 -5.65 -10.04 -1.49
N PHE A 97 -4.66 -9.15 -1.39
CA PHE A 97 -3.60 -9.30 -0.39
C PHE A 97 -4.12 -9.19 1.05
N LYS A 98 -5.19 -8.41 1.31
CA LYS A 98 -5.80 -8.32 2.65
C LYS A 98 -6.53 -9.62 2.99
N VAL A 99 -7.20 -10.23 2.01
CA VAL A 99 -7.76 -11.58 2.16
C VAL A 99 -6.66 -12.60 2.47
N TRP A 100 -5.52 -12.52 1.80
CA TRP A 100 -4.38 -13.39 2.08
C TRP A 100 -3.82 -13.17 3.50
N ILE A 101 -3.69 -11.93 3.97
CA ILE A 101 -3.27 -11.64 5.35
C ILE A 101 -4.24 -12.25 6.35
N VAL A 102 -5.56 -12.11 6.14
CA VAL A 102 -6.56 -12.72 7.03
C VAL A 102 -6.42 -14.23 7.06
N TYR A 103 -6.24 -14.87 5.90
CA TYR A 103 -6.01 -16.31 5.81
C TYR A 103 -4.73 -16.74 6.54
N ALA A 104 -3.63 -16.02 6.35
CA ALA A 104 -2.35 -16.31 7.00
C ALA A 104 -2.38 -16.03 8.51
N TYR A 105 -3.19 -15.08 8.98
CA TYR A 105 -3.35 -14.75 10.40
C TYR A 105 -4.03 -15.87 11.20
N ILE A 106 -4.84 -16.70 10.53
CA ILE A 106 -5.72 -17.69 11.18
C ILE A 106 -5.24 -19.13 11.01
N SER A 107 -4.24 -19.32 10.15
CA SER A 107 -3.61 -20.61 9.88
C SER A 107 -2.49 -20.87 10.88
#